data_AF-A0A286TFA9-F1
#
_entry.id   AF-A0A286TFA9-F1
#
_cell.length_a   1.000
_cell.length_b   1.000
_cell.length_c   1.000
_cell.angle_alpha   90.00
_cell.angle_beta   90.00
_cell.angle_gamma   90.00
#
_symmetry.space_group_name_H-M   'P 1'
#
loop_
_entity.id
_entity.type
_entity.pdbx_description
1 polymer ?
#
loop_
_entity_poly.entity_id
_entity_poly.type
_entity_poly.pdbx_seq_one_letter_code
_entity_poly.pdbx_strand_id
1 'polypeptide(L)'
;MQQAAYSRFDGDDAGNRQGTLPIRGTYAAAPRGDDGSSAETVMVGTSGGPAHTGDDKVNGMPTDLLGREYETFPAPKPLSQHGPARIIAICNQKGGVGKTTSSINIAGALSQYGRRCLIVDFDPQGAATVGLGINANAVENTVYTALFNPSIDPHEIVQHTDFENLDIMPANIDLSAAEVQLVTEVGREQILASVLRKLRSEYDVIIVDCQPSLGLLTVNALTAADGVIIPVAAEFFALRGVALLMQSIEKVQSRINPDLQVYGVLVTMFTRTLHCEEVLQRIYEAFQDKVFHSVISRSIKLPDATVAAAPITIYAPGHKTAKEYREVSRELIARGIVA
;
A
#
# COMPACT_ATOMS: atom_id res chain seq x y z
N MET A 1 -29.76 -66.63 -3.94
CA MET A 1 -28.39 -66.88 -3.45
C MET A 1 -27.65 -65.54 -3.52
N GLN A 2 -27.25 -64.84 -2.46
CA GLN A 2 -27.21 -65.04 -1.01
C GLN A 2 -27.00 -63.60 -0.44
N GLN A 3 -27.98 -63.05 0.34
CA GLN A 3 -27.88 -62.63 1.78
C GLN A 3 -26.70 -61.69 2.13
N ALA A 4 -26.78 -60.64 2.97
CA ALA A 4 -27.73 -60.08 3.96
C ALA A 4 -27.23 -58.63 4.27
N ALA A 5 -28.02 -57.56 4.53
CA ALA A 5 -29.04 -57.23 5.54
C ALA A 5 -28.50 -56.86 6.96
N TYR A 6 -29.15 -55.83 7.56
CA TYR A 6 -29.11 -55.24 8.93
C TYR A 6 -28.20 -53.99 9.11
N SER A 7 -28.68 -52.73 9.31
CA SER A 7 -29.72 -52.13 10.19
C SER A 7 -29.31 -52.19 11.69
N ARG A 8 -29.50 -51.23 12.60
CA ARG A 8 -30.21 -49.93 12.66
C ARG A 8 -30.10 -49.43 14.15
N PHE A 9 -30.29 -48.12 14.38
CA PHE A 9 -30.80 -47.42 15.59
C PHE A 9 -29.92 -47.09 16.84
N ASP A 10 -29.81 -45.77 17.05
CA ASP A 10 -30.13 -44.90 18.21
C ASP A 10 -29.51 -45.07 19.61
N GLY A 11 -29.15 -43.91 20.16
CA GLY A 11 -28.94 -43.65 21.58
C GLY A 11 -28.62 -42.18 21.85
N ASP A 12 -29.63 -41.41 22.27
CA ASP A 12 -29.51 -40.09 22.90
C ASP A 12 -28.60 -40.14 24.13
N ASP A 13 -27.78 -39.12 24.34
CA ASP A 13 -27.43 -38.70 25.70
C ASP A 13 -27.12 -37.20 25.77
N ALA A 14 -27.94 -36.49 26.54
CA ALA A 14 -27.77 -35.08 26.88
C ALA A 14 -26.85 -34.98 28.10
N GLY A 15 -25.67 -34.37 27.93
CA GLY A 15 -24.67 -34.25 29.00
C GLY A 15 -23.90 -32.94 28.94
N ASN A 16 -24.41 -31.95 29.67
CA ASN A 16 -23.80 -30.67 30.01
C ASN A 16 -22.30 -30.79 30.40
N ARG A 17 -21.38 -30.17 29.63
CA ARG A 17 -20.02 -29.80 30.10
C ARG A 17 -19.53 -28.51 29.44
N GLN A 18 -19.43 -27.46 30.26
CA GLN A 18 -18.48 -26.36 30.08
C GLN A 18 -17.07 -26.94 29.93
N GLY A 19 -16.32 -26.46 28.93
CA GLY A 19 -14.96 -26.94 28.68
C GLY A 19 -14.27 -26.18 27.54
N THR A 20 -13.50 -25.18 27.92
CA THR A 20 -12.45 -24.50 27.16
C THR A 20 -11.41 -25.45 26.51
N LEU A 21 -10.75 -24.93 25.46
CA LEU A 21 -9.48 -25.32 24.78
C LEU A 21 -9.61 -26.17 23.50
N PRO A 22 -8.62 -26.21 22.57
CA PRO A 22 -7.30 -25.54 22.56
C PRO A 22 -6.91 -24.84 21.22
N ILE A 23 -6.06 -23.81 21.32
CA ILE A 23 -5.18 -23.37 20.24
C ILE A 23 -4.00 -24.34 20.16
N ARG A 24 -3.83 -25.05 19.04
CA ARG A 24 -2.55 -25.64 18.62
C ARG A 24 -2.47 -25.75 17.10
N GLY A 25 -1.43 -25.14 16.55
CA GLY A 25 -1.02 -25.24 15.16
C GLY A 25 0.41 -24.73 15.00
N THR A 26 1.35 -25.40 15.68
CA THR A 26 2.80 -25.17 15.55
C THR A 26 3.30 -25.78 14.25
N TYR A 27 3.88 -24.97 13.36
CA TYR A 27 4.74 -25.48 12.28
C TYR A 27 6.16 -25.69 12.82
N ALA A 28 6.67 -26.91 12.60
CA ALA A 28 7.97 -27.39 13.02
C ALA A 28 9.10 -26.79 12.16
N ALA A 29 10.13 -26.26 12.82
CA ALA A 29 11.42 -25.98 12.20
C ALA A 29 12.38 -27.14 12.46
N ALA A 30 13.05 -27.63 11.41
CA ALA A 30 14.08 -28.66 11.47
C ALA A 30 15.39 -28.10 12.08
N PRO A 31 16.23 -28.95 12.72
CA PRO A 31 17.16 -28.51 13.76
C PRO A 31 18.46 -27.93 13.20
N ARG A 32 18.98 -26.90 13.87
CA ARG A 32 20.40 -26.51 13.81
C ARG A 32 21.07 -26.88 15.12
N GLY A 33 22.32 -27.33 14.99
CA GLY A 33 23.16 -27.92 16.02
C GLY A 33 23.42 -27.01 17.22
N ASP A 34 23.83 -27.71 18.26
CA ASP A 34 24.07 -27.32 19.64
C ASP A 34 25.49 -26.77 19.82
N ASP A 35 25.61 -25.55 20.29
CA ASP A 35 26.79 -25.02 20.96
C ASP A 35 26.36 -23.90 21.92
N GLY A 36 26.23 -24.27 23.19
CA GLY A 36 25.68 -23.44 24.24
C GLY A 36 26.57 -22.28 24.70
N SER A 37 25.92 -21.25 25.24
CA SER A 37 26.33 -20.63 26.50
C SER A 37 25.21 -19.75 27.07
N SER A 38 24.91 -20.01 28.35
CA SER A 38 24.37 -19.14 29.40
C SER A 38 23.17 -18.22 29.11
N ALA A 39 22.09 -18.52 29.84
CA ALA A 39 20.86 -17.77 29.97
C ALA A 39 21.04 -16.40 30.65
N GLU A 40 20.36 -15.38 30.11
CA GLU A 40 19.81 -14.27 30.88
C GLU A 40 18.33 -14.11 30.55
N THR A 41 17.50 -14.23 31.58
CA THR A 41 16.05 -14.03 31.55
C THR A 41 15.75 -12.53 31.51
N VAL A 42 15.16 -12.03 30.44
CA VAL A 42 14.62 -10.66 30.41
C VAL A 42 13.10 -10.73 30.48
N MET A 43 12.59 -10.22 31.60
CA MET A 43 11.18 -10.04 31.93
C MET A 43 10.53 -9.03 30.96
N VAL A 44 9.37 -9.39 30.41
CA VAL A 44 8.56 -8.49 29.58
C VAL A 44 7.91 -7.43 30.48
N GLY A 45 8.46 -6.22 30.45
CA GLY A 45 7.89 -5.03 31.08
C GLY A 45 6.98 -4.28 30.11
N THR A 46 5.74 -4.07 30.53
CA THR A 46 4.80 -3.12 29.93
C THR A 46 5.27 -1.69 30.21
N SER A 47 5.54 -0.90 29.16
CA SER A 47 5.61 0.56 29.26
C SER A 47 5.40 1.22 27.91
N GLY A 48 4.34 2.02 27.81
CA GLY A 48 4.22 3.05 26.78
C GLY A 48 5.39 4.04 26.89
N GLY A 49 6.02 4.33 25.76
CA GLY A 49 7.14 5.26 25.62
C GLY A 49 6.95 6.15 24.37
N PRO A 50 7.56 7.34 24.33
CA PRO A 50 7.03 8.52 23.65
C PRO A 50 7.27 8.53 22.13
N ALA A 51 6.44 9.31 21.44
CA ALA A 51 6.59 9.65 20.02
C ALA A 51 8.05 10.06 19.71
N HIS A 52 8.64 9.38 18.72
CA HIS A 52 10.01 9.58 18.27
C HIS A 52 10.16 10.97 17.60
N THR A 53 10.44 11.99 18.39
CA THR A 53 10.81 13.33 17.93
C THR A 53 12.33 13.48 18.01
N GLY A 54 13.05 13.51 16.89
CA GLY A 54 14.29 14.29 16.89
C GLY A 54 15.48 13.95 15.98
N ASP A 55 15.65 12.74 15.43
CA ASP A 55 16.96 12.35 14.86
C ASP A 55 16.96 11.89 13.39
N ASP A 56 16.16 12.57 12.57
CA ASP A 56 16.20 12.44 11.09
C ASP A 56 16.99 13.57 10.41
N LYS A 57 17.75 14.38 11.16
CA LYS A 57 18.59 15.43 10.57
C LYS A 57 19.77 14.82 9.81
N VAL A 58 19.68 14.80 8.49
CA VAL A 58 20.87 14.71 7.64
C VAL A 58 21.52 16.11 7.66
N ASN A 59 22.52 16.31 8.51
CA ASN A 59 23.28 17.56 8.54
C ASN A 59 23.99 17.80 7.20
N GLY A 60 23.88 19.03 6.68
CA GLY A 60 24.87 19.62 5.79
C GLY A 60 24.63 19.47 4.29
N MET A 61 23.61 20.17 3.78
CA MET A 61 23.59 20.99 2.54
C MET A 61 22.12 21.38 2.29
N PRO A 62 21.77 22.66 2.10
CA PRO A 62 20.38 23.12 2.02
C PRO A 62 19.77 22.82 0.64
N THR A 63 20.24 21.79 -0.05
CA THR A 63 19.80 21.47 -1.41
C THR A 63 19.61 19.97 -1.60
N ASP A 64 18.60 19.60 -2.37
CA ASP A 64 18.39 18.21 -2.78
C ASP A 64 19.33 17.77 -3.91
N LEU A 65 19.13 16.56 -4.44
CA LEU A 65 19.93 15.98 -5.53
C LEU A 65 19.82 16.75 -6.87
N LEU A 66 18.88 17.69 -6.98
CA LEU A 66 18.67 18.57 -8.14
C LEU A 66 19.15 20.01 -7.89
N GLY A 67 19.76 20.27 -6.72
CA GLY A 67 20.20 21.60 -6.33
C GLY A 67 19.07 22.54 -5.90
N ARG A 68 17.84 22.02 -5.68
CA ARG A 68 16.71 22.83 -5.19
C ARG A 68 16.84 23.05 -3.70
N GLU A 69 16.53 24.27 -3.23
CA GLU A 69 16.49 24.56 -1.80
C GLU A 69 15.61 23.56 -1.06
N TYR A 70 16.20 22.90 -0.08
CA TYR A 70 15.58 21.80 0.63
C TYR A 70 16.21 21.64 2.01
N GLU A 71 15.37 21.83 3.02
CA GLU A 71 15.61 21.34 4.37
C GLU A 71 14.50 20.31 4.66
N THR A 72 14.85 19.23 5.37
CA THR A 72 13.91 18.13 5.66
C THR A 72 12.54 18.65 6.14
N PHE A 73 11.48 18.03 5.67
CA PHE A 73 10.12 18.36 6.04
C PHE A 73 9.89 18.07 7.53
N PRO A 74 9.17 18.95 8.24
CA PRO A 74 8.92 18.78 9.67
C PRO A 74 8.10 17.51 9.93
N ALA A 75 8.37 16.86 11.06
CA ALA A 75 7.52 15.77 11.52
C ALA A 75 6.10 16.32 11.79
N PRO A 76 5.07 15.74 11.16
CA PRO A 76 3.70 16.23 11.27
C PRO A 76 3.15 15.95 12.67
N LYS A 77 2.26 16.83 13.12
CA LYS A 77 1.50 16.60 14.36
C LYS A 77 0.43 15.53 14.13
N PRO A 78 0.03 14.78 15.17
CA PRO A 78 -1.16 13.94 15.11
C PRO A 78 -2.41 14.76 14.77
N LEU A 79 -3.36 14.14 14.09
CA LEU A 79 -4.63 14.76 13.76
C LEU A 79 -5.57 14.78 14.98
N SER A 80 -6.39 15.82 15.07
CA SER A 80 -7.43 15.94 16.12
C SER A 80 -8.77 15.34 15.69
N GLN A 81 -8.98 15.20 14.39
CA GLN A 81 -10.15 14.61 13.74
C GLN A 81 -9.68 13.90 12.47
N HIS A 82 -10.43 12.89 12.05
CA HIS A 82 -10.12 12.12 10.85
C HIS A 82 -11.14 12.41 9.73
N GLY A 83 -10.67 12.27 8.50
CA GLY A 83 -11.46 12.44 7.28
C GLY A 83 -11.80 13.90 6.92
N PRO A 84 -12.32 14.13 5.70
CA PRO A 84 -12.46 13.15 4.63
C PRO A 84 -11.13 12.79 3.97
N ALA A 85 -11.05 11.58 3.43
CA ALA A 85 -9.84 11.05 2.84
C ALA A 85 -9.42 11.84 1.59
N ARG A 86 -8.11 12.01 1.46
CA ARG A 86 -7.47 12.25 0.17
C ARG A 86 -7.26 10.92 -0.56
N ILE A 87 -7.84 10.77 -1.76
CA ILE A 87 -7.68 9.56 -2.57
C ILE A 87 -6.51 9.76 -3.54
N ILE A 88 -5.49 8.90 -3.42
CA ILE A 88 -4.25 8.99 -4.19
C ILE A 88 -4.06 7.69 -5.00
N ALA A 89 -4.01 7.81 -6.32
CA ALA A 89 -3.62 6.69 -7.18
C ALA A 89 -2.10 6.60 -7.30
N ILE A 90 -1.53 5.41 -7.11
CA ILE A 90 -0.12 5.13 -7.36
C ILE A 90 -0.02 4.43 -8.71
N CYS A 91 0.32 5.17 -9.76
CA CYS A 91 0.15 4.68 -11.13
C CYS A 91 1.41 4.85 -11.99
N ASN A 92 1.72 3.80 -12.76
CA ASN A 92 2.70 3.78 -13.83
C ASN A 92 2.46 2.54 -14.69
N GLN A 93 2.44 2.71 -16.01
CA GLN A 93 2.32 1.64 -16.99
C GLN A 93 3.45 0.60 -16.85
N LYS A 94 4.66 1.01 -16.45
CA LYS A 94 5.78 0.09 -16.33
C LYS A 94 5.65 -0.78 -15.06
N GLY A 95 5.80 -2.09 -15.21
CA GLY A 95 5.94 -3.03 -14.10
C GLY A 95 7.26 -2.85 -13.36
N GLY A 96 7.29 -3.18 -12.07
CA GLY A 96 8.53 -3.20 -11.28
C GLY A 96 9.14 -1.83 -10.96
N VAL A 97 8.41 -0.72 -11.09
CA VAL A 97 8.91 0.63 -10.74
C VAL A 97 8.71 1.00 -9.27
N GLY A 98 8.23 0.08 -8.44
CA GLY A 98 7.98 0.30 -7.02
C GLY A 98 6.63 0.94 -6.70
N LYS A 99 5.56 0.65 -7.46
CA LYS A 99 4.18 1.08 -7.15
C LYS A 99 3.70 0.54 -5.81
N THR A 100 3.48 -0.77 -5.72
CA THR A 100 3.09 -1.48 -4.50
C THR A 100 4.01 -1.19 -3.32
N THR A 101 5.32 -1.21 -3.57
CA THR A 101 6.31 -0.87 -2.54
C THR A 101 6.10 0.55 -2.01
N SER A 102 5.81 1.52 -2.88
CA SER A 102 5.54 2.89 -2.43
C SER A 102 4.17 3.01 -1.76
N SER A 103 3.14 2.32 -2.27
CA SER A 103 1.81 2.29 -1.68
C SER A 103 1.86 1.83 -0.22
N ILE A 104 2.48 0.67 0.05
CA ILE A 104 2.65 0.11 1.40
C ILE A 104 3.45 1.06 2.30
N ASN A 105 4.59 1.55 1.83
CA ASN A 105 5.54 2.25 2.69
C ASN A 105 5.16 3.73 2.93
N ILE A 106 4.48 4.38 1.99
CA ILE A 106 3.89 5.70 2.21
C ILE A 106 2.74 5.57 3.22
N ALA A 107 1.83 4.60 3.04
CA ALA A 107 0.74 4.38 3.99
C ALA A 107 1.27 4.05 5.39
N GLY A 108 2.24 3.13 5.51
CA GLY A 108 2.85 2.76 6.77
C GLY A 108 3.64 3.89 7.44
N ALA A 109 4.14 4.87 6.68
CA ALA A 109 4.75 6.07 7.25
C ALA A 109 3.68 7.09 7.71
N LEU A 110 2.63 7.30 6.92
CA LEU A 110 1.51 8.17 7.27
C LEU A 110 0.76 7.65 8.51
N SER A 111 0.58 6.33 8.64
CA SER A 111 -0.08 5.71 9.80
C SER A 111 0.72 5.91 11.09
N GLN A 112 2.05 5.86 11.03
CA GLN A 112 2.93 6.22 12.15
C GLN A 112 2.82 7.69 12.56
N TYR A 113 2.34 8.57 11.68
CA TYR A 113 2.01 9.95 12.00
C TYR A 113 0.55 10.13 12.45
N GLY A 114 -0.17 9.04 12.73
CA GLY A 114 -1.53 9.07 13.24
C GLY A 114 -2.59 9.37 12.16
N ARG A 115 -2.30 9.11 10.88
CA ARG A 115 -3.31 9.16 9.82
C ARG A 115 -3.96 7.80 9.68
N ARG A 116 -5.28 7.75 9.52
CA ARG A 116 -6.00 6.55 9.11
C ARG A 116 -5.81 6.33 7.62
N CYS A 117 -5.14 5.25 7.26
CA CYS A 117 -4.78 4.91 5.91
C CYS A 117 -5.54 3.67 5.45
N LEU A 118 -6.16 3.74 4.27
CA LEU A 118 -6.66 2.57 3.56
C LEU A 118 -5.84 2.36 2.30
N ILE A 119 -5.29 1.16 2.10
CA ILE A 119 -4.78 0.74 0.81
C ILE A 119 -5.89 0.00 0.06
N VAL A 120 -6.13 0.36 -1.19
CA VAL A 120 -6.95 -0.43 -2.11
C VAL A 120 -6.00 -1.13 -3.05
N ASP A 121 -5.84 -2.43 -2.88
CA ASP A 121 -5.05 -3.24 -3.82
C ASP A 121 -5.86 -3.31 -5.12
N PHE A 122 -5.39 -2.67 -6.18
CA PHE A 122 -6.06 -2.61 -7.48
C PHE A 122 -5.19 -3.21 -8.58
N ASP A 123 -4.46 -4.26 -8.20
CA ASP A 123 -3.70 -5.14 -9.07
C ASP A 123 -4.19 -6.60 -8.90
N PRO A 124 -4.60 -7.30 -9.98
CA PRO A 124 -5.00 -8.70 -9.90
C PRO A 124 -3.92 -9.64 -9.33
N GLN A 125 -2.66 -9.21 -9.26
CA GLN A 125 -1.60 -9.96 -8.59
C GLN A 125 -1.70 -9.95 -7.06
N GLY A 126 -2.51 -9.05 -6.46
CA GLY A 126 -2.72 -8.98 -5.01
C GLY A 126 -1.44 -8.67 -4.23
N ALA A 127 -0.50 -7.92 -4.84
CA ALA A 127 0.84 -7.74 -4.29
C ALA A 127 0.82 -6.90 -3.00
N ALA A 128 -0.08 -5.92 -2.89
CA ALA A 128 -0.23 -5.14 -1.66
C ALA A 128 -0.87 -5.98 -0.55
N THR A 129 -1.87 -6.79 -0.91
CA THR A 129 -2.59 -7.72 -0.04
C THR A 129 -1.63 -8.68 0.64
N VAL A 130 -0.82 -9.39 -0.15
CA VAL A 130 0.20 -10.30 0.38
C VAL A 130 1.30 -9.54 1.12
N GLY A 131 1.70 -8.37 0.62
CA GLY A 131 2.74 -7.53 1.22
C GLY A 131 2.40 -6.98 2.61
N LEU A 132 1.14 -7.03 3.02
CA LEU A 132 0.65 -6.67 4.37
C LEU A 132 0.19 -7.89 5.18
N GLY A 133 0.50 -9.11 4.72
CA GLY A 133 0.27 -10.33 5.49
C GLY A 133 -1.13 -10.92 5.36
N ILE A 134 -1.99 -10.32 4.52
CA ILE A 134 -3.33 -10.85 4.26
C ILE A 134 -3.23 -11.98 3.24
N ASN A 135 -3.80 -13.14 3.60
CA ASN A 135 -3.85 -14.28 2.69
C ASN A 135 -4.97 -14.09 1.65
N ALA A 136 -4.60 -13.64 0.45
CA ALA A 136 -5.53 -13.40 -0.65
C ALA A 136 -6.40 -14.61 -1.03
N ASN A 137 -5.95 -15.85 -0.77
CA ASN A 137 -6.73 -17.06 -1.06
C ASN A 137 -7.78 -17.39 0.01
N ALA A 138 -7.66 -16.80 1.20
CA ALA A 138 -8.61 -16.99 2.30
C ALA A 138 -9.68 -15.89 2.34
N VAL A 139 -9.53 -14.84 1.52
CA VAL A 139 -10.47 -13.72 1.46
C VAL A 139 -11.57 -14.06 0.45
N GLU A 140 -12.81 -14.20 0.94
CA GLU A 140 -13.98 -14.49 0.10
C GLU A 140 -14.42 -13.28 -0.73
N ASN A 141 -14.40 -12.08 -0.13
CA ASN A 141 -14.81 -10.84 -0.78
C ASN A 141 -13.62 -9.90 -0.93
N THR A 142 -13.32 -9.49 -2.16
CA THR A 142 -12.21 -8.58 -2.47
C THR A 142 -12.73 -7.30 -3.13
N VAL A 143 -11.83 -6.41 -3.53
CA VAL A 143 -12.20 -5.23 -4.34
C VAL A 143 -12.98 -5.63 -5.59
N TYR A 144 -12.73 -6.80 -6.19
CA TYR A 144 -13.52 -7.31 -7.30
C TYR A 144 -15.01 -7.41 -6.93
N THR A 145 -15.31 -8.01 -5.77
CA THR A 145 -16.67 -8.10 -5.25
C THR A 145 -17.27 -6.72 -5.02
N ALA A 146 -16.49 -5.77 -4.50
CA ALA A 146 -16.92 -4.39 -4.27
C ALA A 146 -17.37 -3.69 -5.57
N LEU A 147 -16.71 -4.00 -6.69
CA LEU A 147 -17.02 -3.39 -7.99
C LEU A 147 -18.35 -3.90 -8.57
N PHE A 148 -18.69 -5.17 -8.37
CA PHE A 148 -19.77 -5.82 -9.13
C PHE A 148 -20.96 -6.27 -8.28
N ASN A 149 -20.83 -6.35 -6.96
CA ASN A 149 -21.94 -6.70 -6.08
C ASN A 149 -22.45 -5.47 -5.31
N PRO A 150 -23.51 -4.79 -5.80
CA PRO A 150 -24.02 -3.58 -5.17
C PRO A 150 -24.67 -3.83 -3.80
N SER A 151 -24.96 -5.09 -3.46
CA SER A 151 -25.57 -5.47 -2.18
C SER A 151 -24.55 -5.61 -1.04
N ILE A 152 -23.27 -5.75 -1.35
CA ILE A 152 -22.21 -5.85 -0.34
C ILE A 152 -21.77 -4.45 0.08
N ASP A 153 -21.67 -4.22 1.38
CA ASP A 153 -21.10 -3.02 1.94
C ASP A 153 -19.57 -3.08 1.83
N PRO A 154 -18.88 -2.08 1.22
CA PRO A 154 -17.42 -2.07 1.16
C PRO A 154 -16.71 -2.19 2.51
N HIS A 155 -17.36 -1.81 3.62
CA HIS A 155 -16.82 -1.99 4.97
C HIS A 155 -16.60 -3.48 5.32
N GLU A 156 -17.42 -4.39 4.79
CA GLU A 156 -17.28 -5.84 5.03
C GLU A 156 -16.09 -6.46 4.26
N ILE A 157 -15.57 -5.72 3.27
CA ILE A 157 -14.46 -6.16 2.41
C ILE A 157 -13.12 -5.69 3.00
N VAL A 158 -13.11 -4.53 3.64
CA VAL A 158 -11.91 -3.97 4.28
C VAL A 158 -11.41 -4.91 5.37
N GLN A 159 -10.10 -5.18 5.35
CA GLN A 159 -9.39 -5.98 6.33
C GLN A 159 -8.47 -5.07 7.15
N HIS A 160 -8.54 -5.21 8.47
CA HIS A 160 -7.55 -4.61 9.36
C HIS A 160 -6.22 -5.36 9.22
N THR A 161 -5.12 -4.61 9.11
CA THR A 161 -3.78 -5.21 9.14
C THR A 161 -3.27 -5.32 10.58
N ASP A 162 -2.12 -5.97 10.76
CA ASP A 162 -1.43 -6.00 12.06
C ASP A 162 -0.84 -4.62 12.45
N PHE A 163 -0.98 -3.60 11.59
CA PHE A 163 -0.43 -2.27 11.78
C PHE A 163 -1.52 -1.25 12.11
N GLU A 164 -1.34 -0.52 13.22
CA GLU A 164 -2.29 0.49 13.67
C GLU A 164 -2.51 1.58 12.59
N ASN A 165 -3.77 1.99 12.43
CA ASN A 165 -4.22 2.99 11.46
C ASN A 165 -3.93 2.64 9.99
N LEU A 166 -3.68 1.37 9.68
CA LEU A 166 -3.46 0.89 8.31
C LEU A 166 -4.37 -0.29 8.00
N ASP A 167 -5.31 -0.06 7.09
CA ASP A 167 -6.24 -1.07 6.61
C ASP A 167 -6.01 -1.34 5.12
N ILE A 168 -6.54 -2.46 4.63
CA ILE A 168 -6.47 -2.83 3.22
C ILE A 168 -7.80 -3.35 2.70
N MET A 169 -8.21 -2.87 1.53
CA MET A 169 -9.19 -3.53 0.68
C MET A 169 -8.43 -4.48 -0.27
N PRO A 170 -8.52 -5.81 -0.04
CA PRO A 170 -7.66 -6.77 -0.71
C PRO A 170 -8.06 -7.01 -2.17
N ALA A 171 -7.13 -7.56 -2.94
CA ALA A 171 -7.35 -8.08 -4.28
C ALA A 171 -6.86 -9.51 -4.41
N ASN A 172 -7.42 -10.20 -5.39
CA ASN A 172 -7.03 -11.53 -5.81
C ASN A 172 -7.10 -11.64 -7.36
N ILE A 173 -6.84 -12.82 -7.88
CA ILE A 173 -6.81 -13.11 -9.32
C ILE A 173 -8.14 -12.79 -10.02
N ASP A 174 -9.28 -12.81 -9.31
CA ASP A 174 -10.60 -12.53 -9.89
C ASP A 174 -10.71 -11.10 -10.43
N LEU A 175 -9.92 -10.17 -9.89
CA LEU A 175 -9.84 -8.80 -10.41
C LEU A 175 -9.38 -8.75 -11.88
N SER A 176 -8.69 -9.78 -12.38
CA SER A 176 -8.34 -9.87 -13.81
C SER A 176 -9.58 -9.99 -14.72
N ALA A 177 -10.67 -10.61 -14.24
CA ALA A 177 -11.93 -10.69 -14.96
C ALA A 177 -12.67 -9.33 -15.00
N ALA A 178 -12.36 -8.43 -14.05
CA ALA A 178 -12.98 -7.12 -13.98
C ALA A 178 -12.75 -6.29 -15.25
N GLU A 179 -11.57 -6.36 -15.86
CA GLU A 179 -11.30 -5.57 -17.08
C GLU A 179 -12.28 -5.89 -18.22
N VAL A 180 -12.67 -7.16 -18.35
CA VAL A 180 -13.63 -7.61 -19.36
C VAL A 180 -15.06 -7.25 -18.94
N GLN A 181 -15.41 -7.51 -17.68
CA GLN A 181 -16.76 -7.25 -17.19
C GLN A 181 -17.12 -5.75 -17.18
N LEU A 182 -16.17 -4.89 -16.82
CA LEU A 182 -16.34 -3.43 -16.87
C LEU A 182 -16.76 -2.93 -18.25
N VAL A 183 -16.40 -3.60 -19.35
CA VAL A 183 -16.74 -3.15 -20.71
C VAL A 183 -18.25 -3.01 -20.89
N THR A 184 -19.04 -3.89 -20.27
CA THR A 184 -20.50 -3.93 -20.38
C THR A 184 -21.24 -3.11 -19.34
N GLU A 185 -20.55 -2.61 -18.32
CA GLU A 185 -21.17 -1.85 -17.24
C GLU A 185 -21.49 -0.41 -17.64
N VAL A 186 -22.61 0.11 -17.12
CA VAL A 186 -22.99 1.52 -17.28
C VAL A 186 -22.20 2.35 -16.28
N GLY A 187 -21.57 3.44 -16.74
CA GLY A 187 -20.71 4.26 -15.89
C GLY A 187 -19.47 3.51 -15.40
N ARG A 188 -18.99 2.54 -16.18
CA ARG A 188 -17.87 1.64 -15.87
C ARG A 188 -16.60 2.31 -15.37
N GLU A 189 -16.35 3.56 -15.74
CA GLU A 189 -15.18 4.33 -15.28
C GLU A 189 -15.33 4.86 -13.83
N GLN A 190 -16.56 4.90 -13.29
CA GLN A 190 -16.90 5.52 -12.00
C GLN A 190 -17.24 4.50 -10.89
N ILE A 191 -17.12 3.20 -11.18
CA ILE A 191 -17.54 2.15 -10.25
C ILE A 191 -16.70 2.20 -8.98
N LEU A 192 -15.37 2.23 -9.11
CA LEU A 192 -14.50 2.37 -7.94
C LEU A 192 -14.76 3.66 -7.15
N ALA A 193 -15.01 4.78 -7.84
CA ALA A 193 -15.33 6.05 -7.20
C ALA A 193 -16.60 5.96 -6.33
N SER A 194 -17.59 5.18 -6.78
CA SER A 194 -18.83 4.94 -6.04
C SER A 194 -18.61 4.05 -4.81
N VAL A 195 -17.71 3.06 -4.90
CA VAL A 195 -17.28 2.23 -3.77
C VAL A 195 -16.56 3.08 -2.72
N LEU A 196 -15.52 3.81 -3.12
CA LEU A 196 -14.67 4.58 -2.19
C LEU A 196 -15.39 5.76 -1.55
N ARG A 197 -16.44 6.29 -2.19
CA ARG A 197 -17.29 7.34 -1.60
C ARG A 197 -17.86 6.93 -0.24
N LYS A 198 -18.21 5.66 -0.05
CA LYS A 198 -18.78 5.14 1.20
C LYS A 198 -17.77 5.11 2.35
N LEU A 199 -16.48 4.96 2.03
CA LEU A 199 -15.37 4.86 3.00
C LEU A 199 -14.68 6.20 3.25
N ARG A 200 -14.93 7.21 2.41
CA ARG A 200 -14.14 8.46 2.38
C ARG A 200 -14.15 9.22 3.71
N SER A 201 -15.21 9.15 4.50
CA SER A 201 -15.30 9.88 5.77
C SER A 201 -14.47 9.30 6.91
N GLU A 202 -13.99 8.06 6.80
CA GLU A 202 -13.35 7.35 7.92
C GLU A 202 -11.82 7.36 7.88
N TYR A 203 -11.25 7.62 6.71
CA TYR A 203 -9.82 7.64 6.46
C TYR A 203 -9.35 9.05 6.18
N ASP A 204 -8.07 9.31 6.44
CA ASP A 204 -7.40 10.56 6.06
C ASP A 204 -6.77 10.44 4.67
N VAL A 205 -6.42 9.22 4.28
CA VAL A 205 -5.86 8.91 2.97
C VAL A 205 -6.32 7.53 2.51
N ILE A 206 -6.71 7.44 1.24
CA ILE A 206 -6.96 6.18 0.54
C ILE A 206 -5.93 6.09 -0.58
N ILE A 207 -5.06 5.09 -0.54
CA ILE A 207 -4.05 4.85 -1.57
C ILE A 207 -4.52 3.71 -2.47
N VAL A 208 -4.71 3.97 -3.76
CA VAL A 208 -5.06 2.96 -4.76
C VAL A 208 -3.78 2.45 -5.42
N ASP A 209 -3.41 1.19 -5.18
CA ASP A 209 -2.24 0.55 -5.77
C ASP A 209 -2.60 -0.02 -7.14
N CYS A 210 -2.24 0.68 -8.22
CA CYS A 210 -2.66 0.30 -9.56
C CYS A 210 -1.76 -0.78 -10.18
N GLN A 211 -2.37 -1.70 -10.94
CA GLN A 211 -1.64 -2.60 -11.83
C GLN A 211 -0.75 -1.89 -12.88
N PRO A 212 0.25 -2.57 -13.46
CA PRO A 212 1.08 -2.05 -14.56
C PRO A 212 0.35 -2.06 -15.93
N SER A 213 -0.85 -1.50 -15.99
CA SER A 213 -1.65 -1.38 -17.21
C SER A 213 -2.25 0.03 -17.32
N LEU A 214 -2.75 0.38 -18.50
CA LEU A 214 -3.55 1.60 -18.73
C LEU A 214 -4.98 1.24 -19.17
N GLY A 215 -5.48 0.09 -18.70
CA GLY A 215 -6.82 -0.41 -18.96
C GLY A 215 -7.92 0.25 -18.12
N LEU A 216 -9.12 -0.34 -18.13
CA LEU A 216 -10.29 0.20 -17.42
C LEU A 216 -10.13 0.26 -15.90
N LEU A 217 -9.33 -0.63 -15.29
CA LEU A 217 -9.01 -0.54 -13.87
C LEU A 217 -8.19 0.72 -13.57
N THR A 218 -7.17 1.01 -14.38
CA THR A 218 -6.39 2.25 -14.21
C THR A 218 -7.26 3.50 -14.41
N VAL A 219 -8.17 3.48 -15.39
CA VAL A 219 -9.14 4.57 -15.58
C VAL A 219 -10.07 4.73 -14.38
N ASN A 220 -10.53 3.64 -13.76
CA ASN A 220 -11.32 3.67 -12.52
C ASN A 220 -10.55 4.31 -11.36
N ALA A 221 -9.28 3.91 -11.17
CA ALA A 221 -8.43 4.48 -10.14
C ALA A 221 -8.22 5.99 -10.34
N LEU A 222 -7.92 6.43 -11.56
CA LEU A 222 -7.75 7.84 -11.88
C LEU A 222 -9.07 8.63 -11.76
N THR A 223 -10.20 8.01 -12.07
CA THR A 223 -11.52 8.63 -11.92
C THR A 223 -11.91 8.79 -10.45
N ALA A 224 -11.51 7.86 -9.59
CA ALA A 224 -11.78 7.92 -8.15
C ALA A 224 -10.81 8.82 -7.38
N ALA A 225 -9.60 9.03 -7.89
CA ALA A 225 -8.53 9.74 -7.19
C ALA A 225 -8.68 11.27 -7.23
N ASP A 226 -8.31 11.94 -6.15
CA ASP A 226 -8.09 13.39 -6.13
C ASP A 226 -6.74 13.74 -6.79
N GLY A 227 -5.77 12.83 -6.73
CA GLY A 227 -4.53 12.98 -7.48
C GLY A 227 -3.71 11.71 -7.64
N VAL A 228 -2.68 11.79 -8.47
CA VAL A 228 -1.82 10.67 -8.83
C VAL A 228 -0.37 10.95 -8.45
N ILE A 229 0.28 9.95 -7.85
CA ILE A 229 1.72 9.88 -7.70
C ILE A 229 2.24 8.88 -8.73
N ILE A 230 3.31 9.25 -9.42
CA ILE A 230 3.91 8.45 -10.50
C ILE A 230 5.27 7.95 -10.04
N PRO A 231 5.39 6.69 -9.55
CA PRO A 231 6.70 6.11 -9.24
C PRO A 231 7.46 5.83 -10.53
N VAL A 232 8.71 6.29 -10.62
CA VAL A 232 9.56 6.13 -11.81
C VAL A 232 10.91 5.58 -11.39
N ALA A 233 11.23 4.37 -11.84
CA ALA A 233 12.56 3.80 -11.63
C ALA A 233 13.62 4.62 -12.39
N ALA A 234 14.74 4.92 -11.74
CA ALA A 234 15.88 5.67 -12.30
C ALA A 234 16.64 4.87 -13.39
N GLU A 235 15.96 4.54 -14.48
CA GLU A 235 16.45 3.71 -15.58
C GLU A 235 16.27 4.41 -16.93
N PHE A 236 17.03 4.00 -17.95
CA PHE A 236 17.10 4.69 -19.25
C PHE A 236 15.74 4.93 -19.93
N PHE A 237 14.79 4.00 -19.78
CA PHE A 237 13.45 4.09 -20.40
C PHE A 237 12.37 4.71 -19.49
N ALA A 238 12.77 5.36 -18.39
CA ALA A 238 11.88 5.98 -17.41
C ALA A 238 10.79 6.86 -18.06
N LEU A 239 11.19 7.82 -18.90
CA LEU A 239 10.28 8.84 -19.44
C LEU A 239 9.29 8.32 -20.48
N ARG A 240 9.63 7.24 -21.22
CA ARG A 240 8.75 6.71 -22.26
C ARG A 240 7.45 6.15 -21.69
N GLY A 241 7.52 5.43 -20.57
CA GLY A 241 6.35 4.87 -19.90
C GLY A 241 5.45 5.95 -19.28
N VAL A 242 6.05 7.07 -18.85
CA VAL A 242 5.32 8.18 -18.23
C VAL A 242 4.53 8.97 -19.27
N ALA A 243 5.05 9.15 -20.48
CA ALA A 243 4.34 9.90 -21.53
C ALA A 243 2.94 9.33 -21.84
N LEU A 244 2.81 8.00 -21.94
CA LEU A 244 1.51 7.38 -22.22
C LEU A 244 0.56 7.42 -21.01
N LEU A 245 1.09 7.36 -19.80
CA LEU A 245 0.31 7.60 -18.58
C LEU A 245 -0.22 9.05 -18.57
N MET A 246 0.61 10.05 -18.89
CA MET A 246 0.18 11.45 -18.94
C MET A 246 -0.96 11.67 -19.93
N GLN A 247 -0.88 11.08 -21.13
CA GLN A 247 -1.99 11.11 -22.09
C GLN A 247 -3.29 10.49 -21.54
N SER A 248 -3.17 9.46 -20.70
CA SER A 248 -4.31 8.81 -20.06
C SER A 248 -4.91 9.71 -18.97
N ILE A 249 -4.06 10.33 -18.14
CA ILE A 249 -4.45 11.30 -17.11
C ILE A 249 -5.18 12.49 -17.75
N GLU A 250 -4.64 13.07 -18.83
CA GLU A 250 -5.25 14.21 -19.54
C GLU A 250 -6.63 13.86 -20.12
N LYS A 251 -6.81 12.64 -20.63
CA LYS A 251 -8.11 12.15 -21.10
C LYS A 251 -9.11 11.97 -19.97
N VAL A 252 -8.68 11.47 -18.81
CA VAL A 252 -9.53 11.35 -17.62
C VAL A 252 -9.91 12.73 -17.10
N GLN A 253 -8.95 13.66 -16.99
CA GLN A 253 -9.17 15.04 -16.57
C GLN A 253 -10.19 15.75 -17.47
N SER A 254 -10.03 15.66 -18.79
CA SER A 254 -10.89 16.38 -19.73
C SER A 254 -12.30 15.82 -19.88
N ARG A 255 -12.57 14.57 -19.47
CA ARG A 255 -13.83 13.88 -19.77
C ARG A 255 -14.59 13.36 -18.55
N ILE A 256 -13.90 13.06 -17.45
CA ILE A 256 -14.48 12.26 -16.35
C ILE A 256 -14.21 12.90 -14.99
N ASN A 257 -12.95 13.23 -14.69
CA ASN A 257 -12.54 13.78 -13.39
C ASN A 257 -11.68 15.05 -13.55
N PRO A 258 -12.30 16.23 -13.77
CA PRO A 258 -11.59 17.49 -13.98
C PRO A 258 -10.72 17.94 -12.79
N ASP A 259 -11.02 17.45 -11.59
CA ASP A 259 -10.30 17.81 -10.36
C ASP A 259 -9.05 16.95 -10.12
N LEU A 260 -8.83 15.89 -10.92
CA LEU A 260 -7.66 15.02 -10.80
C LEU A 260 -6.37 15.83 -10.95
N GLN A 261 -5.45 15.72 -10.00
CA GLN A 261 -4.15 16.41 -10.05
C GLN A 261 -2.98 15.43 -10.17
N VAL A 262 -1.90 15.86 -10.81
CA VAL A 262 -0.61 15.15 -10.72
C VAL A 262 0.12 15.70 -9.49
N TYR A 263 0.09 14.94 -8.40
CA TYR A 263 0.74 15.32 -7.14
C TYR A 263 2.25 15.24 -7.20
N GLY A 264 2.78 14.29 -7.97
CA GLY A 264 4.18 14.32 -8.34
C GLY A 264 4.76 13.04 -8.89
N VAL A 265 6.04 13.13 -9.25
CA VAL A 265 6.86 12.02 -9.73
C VAL A 265 7.83 11.62 -8.63
N LEU A 266 7.69 10.39 -8.14
CA LEU A 266 8.56 9.82 -7.13
C LEU A 266 9.63 8.97 -7.81
N VAL A 267 10.89 9.41 -7.76
CA VAL A 267 12.00 8.63 -8.34
C VAL A 267 12.36 7.48 -7.40
N THR A 268 12.37 6.27 -7.94
CA THR A 268 12.62 5.03 -7.20
C THR A 268 13.84 4.28 -7.74
N MET A 269 14.32 3.32 -6.94
CA MET A 269 15.47 2.46 -7.27
C MET A 269 16.75 3.26 -7.57
N PHE A 270 16.89 4.44 -6.98
CA PHE A 270 17.99 5.35 -7.23
C PHE A 270 19.32 4.81 -6.67
N THR A 271 20.39 4.94 -7.45
CA THR A 271 21.78 4.71 -7.01
C THR A 271 22.61 5.94 -7.34
N ARG A 272 23.64 6.26 -6.55
CA ARG A 272 24.54 7.40 -6.80
C ARG A 272 25.50 7.09 -7.96
N THR A 273 24.95 7.08 -9.16
CA THR A 273 25.65 6.87 -10.43
C THR A 273 25.28 8.00 -11.38
N LEU A 274 26.22 8.37 -12.27
CA LEU A 274 25.99 9.40 -13.29
C LEU A 274 24.71 9.12 -14.09
N HIS A 275 24.46 7.85 -14.44
CA HIS A 275 23.25 7.45 -15.16
C HIS A 275 21.96 7.80 -14.40
N CYS A 276 21.89 7.51 -13.09
CA CYS A 276 20.70 7.83 -12.31
C CYS A 276 20.52 9.34 -12.10
N GLU A 277 21.62 10.09 -11.95
CA GLU A 277 21.60 11.55 -11.85
C GLU A 277 21.12 12.19 -13.17
N GLU A 278 21.60 11.72 -14.32
CA GLU A 278 21.12 12.14 -15.63
C GLU A 278 19.63 11.83 -15.83
N VAL A 279 19.17 10.64 -15.41
CA VAL A 279 17.75 10.29 -15.48
C VAL A 279 16.91 11.19 -14.57
N LEU A 280 17.36 11.44 -13.34
CA LEU A 280 16.71 12.35 -12.40
C LEU A 280 16.61 13.77 -12.98
N GLN A 281 17.68 14.27 -13.58
CA GLN A 281 17.71 15.58 -14.22
C GLN A 281 16.70 15.67 -15.38
N ARG A 282 16.62 14.65 -16.25
CA ARG A 282 15.63 14.62 -17.34
C ARG A 282 14.19 14.53 -16.84
N ILE A 283 13.96 13.81 -15.74
CA ILE A 283 12.66 13.78 -15.07
C ILE A 283 12.31 15.18 -14.54
N TYR A 284 13.28 15.87 -13.93
CA TYR A 284 13.09 17.24 -13.48
C TYR A 284 12.83 18.22 -14.62
N GLU A 285 13.53 18.11 -15.74
CA GLU A 285 13.25 18.93 -16.93
C GLU A 285 11.81 18.78 -17.43
N ALA A 286 11.27 17.56 -17.35
CA ALA A 286 9.90 17.26 -17.81
C ALA A 286 8.81 17.63 -16.79
N PHE A 287 9.08 17.50 -15.49
CA PHE A 287 8.05 17.60 -14.43
C PHE A 287 8.25 18.74 -13.44
N GLN A 288 9.42 19.38 -13.45
CA GLN A 288 9.77 20.55 -12.64
C GLN A 288 9.43 20.35 -11.15
N ASP A 289 8.65 21.24 -10.57
CA ASP A 289 8.21 21.26 -9.17
C ASP A 289 7.36 20.04 -8.76
N LYS A 290 6.85 19.28 -9.74
CA LYS A 290 6.15 18.01 -9.48
C LYS A 290 7.09 16.86 -9.15
N VAL A 291 8.40 16.98 -9.33
CA VAL A 291 9.33 15.94 -8.84
C VAL A 291 9.45 16.06 -7.32
N PHE A 292 9.28 14.96 -6.60
CA PHE A 292 9.50 14.93 -5.15
C PHE A 292 10.95 15.33 -4.81
N HIS A 293 11.17 15.96 -3.66
CA HIS A 293 12.52 16.21 -3.16
C HIS A 293 13.21 14.90 -2.76
N SER A 294 12.43 14.00 -2.18
CA SER A 294 12.91 12.68 -1.79
C SER A 294 12.96 11.70 -2.97
N VAL A 295 14.05 10.92 -3.02
CA VAL A 295 14.18 9.76 -3.92
C VAL A 295 14.27 8.48 -3.09
N ILE A 296 13.73 7.38 -3.60
CA ILE A 296 13.83 6.07 -2.96
C ILE A 296 15.04 5.33 -3.50
N SER A 297 16.01 5.06 -2.64
CA SER A 297 17.23 4.33 -3.00
C SER A 297 16.92 2.87 -3.33
N ARG A 298 17.71 2.30 -4.25
CA ARG A 298 17.75 0.84 -4.41
C ARG A 298 18.19 0.20 -3.08
N SER A 299 17.38 -0.72 -2.56
CA SER A 299 17.62 -1.34 -1.26
C SER A 299 17.32 -2.83 -1.29
N ILE A 300 18.21 -3.61 -0.67
CA ILE A 300 18.00 -5.04 -0.39
C ILE A 300 17.01 -5.27 0.76
N LYS A 301 16.73 -4.24 1.57
CA LYS A 301 15.85 -4.34 2.75
C LYS A 301 14.36 -4.24 2.39
N LEU A 302 14.02 -3.68 1.23
CA LEU A 302 12.64 -3.62 0.75
C LEU A 302 12.08 -5.03 0.45
N PRO A 303 12.77 -5.90 -0.30
CA PRO A 303 12.36 -7.30 -0.44
C PRO A 303 12.21 -8.02 0.91
N ASP A 304 13.16 -7.85 1.84
CA ASP A 304 13.07 -8.44 3.18
C ASP A 304 11.80 -8.00 3.92
N ALA A 305 11.46 -6.71 3.84
CA ALA A 305 10.26 -6.16 4.47
C ALA A 305 8.97 -6.73 3.84
N THR A 306 8.95 -6.90 2.52
CA THR A 306 7.85 -7.58 1.81
C THR A 306 7.70 -9.03 2.25
N VAL A 307 8.81 -9.78 2.40
CA VAL A 307 8.77 -11.15 2.92
C VAL A 307 8.29 -11.20 4.37
N ALA A 308 8.64 -10.19 5.17
CA ALA A 308 8.15 -10.02 6.53
C ALA A 308 6.73 -9.45 6.61
N ALA A 309 6.06 -9.24 5.46
CA ALA A 309 4.70 -8.73 5.36
C ALA A 309 4.47 -7.40 6.10
N ALA A 310 5.46 -6.51 6.09
CA ALA A 310 5.45 -5.28 6.87
C ALA A 310 6.01 -4.07 6.11
N PRO A 311 5.47 -2.86 6.34
CA PRO A 311 6.11 -1.64 5.91
C PRO A 311 7.56 -1.54 6.41
N ILE A 312 8.48 -1.08 5.56
CA ILE A 312 9.89 -0.87 5.89
C ILE A 312 10.10 0.07 7.07
N THR A 313 9.17 1.02 7.26
CA THR A 313 9.17 1.96 8.38
C THR A 313 8.90 1.29 9.74
N ILE A 314 8.34 0.09 9.73
CA ILE A 314 8.06 -0.74 10.91
C ILE A 314 9.08 -1.88 10.99
N TYR A 315 9.35 -2.55 9.88
CA TYR A 315 10.30 -3.67 9.81
C TYR A 315 11.76 -3.26 10.07
N ALA A 316 12.19 -2.12 9.51
CA ALA A 316 13.56 -1.63 9.63
C ALA A 316 13.58 -0.09 9.83
N PRO A 317 13.06 0.42 10.97
CA PRO A 317 12.77 1.85 11.15
C PRO A 317 14.00 2.77 11.05
N GLY A 318 15.19 2.28 11.42
CA GLY A 318 16.44 3.04 11.32
C GLY A 318 17.10 2.98 9.94
N HIS A 319 16.63 2.13 9.03
CA HIS A 319 17.24 1.94 7.72
C HIS A 319 17.04 3.16 6.81
N LYS A 320 18.00 3.45 5.94
CA LYS A 320 17.98 4.60 5.02
C LYS A 320 16.65 4.73 4.28
N THR A 321 16.17 3.65 3.68
CA THR A 321 14.93 3.63 2.89
C THR A 321 13.67 3.83 3.72
N ALA A 322 13.68 3.48 5.01
CA ALA A 322 12.59 3.85 5.91
C ALA A 322 12.53 5.37 6.13
N LYS A 323 13.69 6.02 6.29
CA LYS A 323 13.77 7.47 6.38
C LYS A 323 13.33 8.15 5.08
N GLU A 324 13.72 7.61 3.92
CA GLU A 324 13.28 8.12 2.61
C GLU A 324 11.75 8.08 2.45
N TYR A 325 11.08 7.00 2.83
CA TYR A 325 9.60 6.93 2.78
C TYR A 325 8.91 7.81 3.83
N ARG A 326 9.51 7.98 5.02
CA ARG A 326 9.03 8.98 5.98
C ARG A 326 9.09 10.37 5.39
N GLU A 327 10.17 10.69 4.71
CA GLU A 327 10.38 12.00 4.12
C GLU A 327 9.40 12.29 2.98
N VAL A 328 9.14 11.31 2.09
CA VAL A 328 8.05 11.39 1.09
C VAL A 328 6.71 11.66 1.78
N SER A 329 6.42 11.01 2.89
CA SER A 329 5.15 11.17 3.60
C SER A 329 5.02 12.54 4.26
N ARG A 330 6.12 13.07 4.82
CA ARG A 330 6.16 14.45 5.33
C ARG A 330 6.02 15.47 4.22
N GLU A 331 6.62 15.20 3.05
CA GLU A 331 6.48 16.02 1.85
C GLU A 331 5.02 16.12 1.39
N LEU A 332 4.29 15.00 1.37
CA LEU A 332 2.86 14.98 1.05
C LEU A 332 2.03 15.87 1.99
N ILE A 333 2.33 15.84 3.28
CA ILE A 333 1.63 16.65 4.29
C ILE A 333 2.03 18.13 4.16
N ALA A 334 3.32 18.41 3.98
CA ALA A 334 3.83 19.78 3.82
C ALA A 334 3.28 20.46 2.56
N ARG A 335 3.05 19.70 1.48
CA ARG A 335 2.40 20.17 0.25
C ARG A 335 0.87 20.30 0.39
N GLY A 336 0.28 19.95 1.54
CA GLY A 336 -1.18 19.99 1.78
C GLY A 336 -1.98 18.94 1.00
N ILE A 337 -1.31 17.89 0.52
CA ILE A 337 -1.96 16.79 -0.22
C ILE A 337 -2.73 15.92 0.77
N VAL A 338 -2.06 15.48 1.83
CA VAL A 338 -2.63 14.72 2.95
C VAL A 338 -2.72 15.65 4.17
N ALA A 339 -3.75 15.46 5.00
CA ALA A 339 -3.91 16.18 6.27
C ALA A 339 -2.79 15.85 7.27
#